data_AF-A0A239EGZ2-F1
#
_entry.id   AF-A0A239EGZ2-F1
#
_cell.length_a   1.000
_cell.length_b   1.000
_cell.length_c   1.000
_cell.angle_alpha   90.00
_cell.angle_beta   90.00
_cell.angle_gamma   90.00
#
_symmetry.space_group_name_H-M   'P 1'
#
loop_
_entity.id
_entity.type
_entity.pdbx_description
1 polymer ?
#
loop_
_entity_poly.entity_id
_entity_poly.type
_entity_poly.pdbx_seq_one_letter_code
_entity_poly.pdbx_strand_id
1 'polypeptide(L)'
;MTAWDEHVTAALLGTERRDPPALAEAPGDGGGHGGDKAGRLLDQAALLAVRRRAGQVPSGPAPEPVALAPVEDAPAVPRAAAVRLRRILGGEQIRVLPEWLDAAAARGLRVPAQSLPDLLERGRSDRMLRSSIARACGRRGVWLALQNTDWAYLVGSGDDPGGGPEVWETGTRNRRVAYLTMLRETEPERARELLQGTWAKEPAPDRAAFVATFAHGLSLDDEEFLEAALGDRGKDVRQLASDLLARMPGSAYGARMAARARACLTAGERTVRGREQTWIRVEPPHSHDEDMARDGVPFHPTGSFAPRGGGAPVGTRAAWLREILARTPLSTWTELFGLPPTEIVCLPVSDSDGRDVHIGWARAALGQRDTGWARALLRGGVMVDEPEALADLLSVLPGPERDAAAADLIRWVEGRPGLLRVLERVPGPWAGPLAAAVVETLSASAERPTRRDEHLITQLCRLADQRLAPAAAARLAALGPAAPQAVTDLIATLRFRDEMLKELDQ
;
A
#
# COMPACT_ATOMS: atom_id res chain seq x y z
N MET A 1 -56.54 -18.70 12.10
CA MET A 1 -55.77 -17.60 12.72
C MET A 1 -55.12 -18.16 13.97
N THR A 2 -53.88 -17.79 14.27
CA THR A 2 -53.25 -18.24 15.51
C THR A 2 -53.80 -17.45 16.69
N ALA A 3 -53.73 -18.00 17.91
CA ALA A 3 -54.11 -17.25 19.12
C ALA A 3 -53.39 -15.89 19.20
N TRP A 4 -52.14 -15.81 18.73
CA TRP A 4 -51.41 -14.55 18.61
C TRP A 4 -52.10 -13.54 17.69
N ASP A 5 -52.52 -13.95 16.49
CA ASP A 5 -53.16 -13.04 15.52
C ASP A 5 -54.47 -12.48 16.06
N GLU A 6 -55.21 -13.27 16.83
CA GLU A 6 -56.46 -12.85 17.47
C GLU A 6 -56.22 -11.82 18.58
N HIS A 7 -55.14 -11.98 19.37
CA HIS A 7 -54.74 -11.00 20.40
C HIS A 7 -54.21 -9.70 19.78
N VAL A 8 -53.43 -9.78 18.70
CA VAL A 8 -53.00 -8.60 17.94
C VAL A 8 -54.21 -7.86 17.36
N THR A 9 -55.19 -8.59 16.83
CA THR A 9 -56.41 -7.99 16.29
C THR A 9 -57.24 -7.30 17.37
N ALA A 10 -57.38 -7.90 18.56
CA ALA A 10 -58.05 -7.26 19.69
C ALA A 10 -57.30 -6.01 20.19
N ALA A 11 -55.96 -6.05 20.20
CA ALA A 11 -55.13 -4.89 20.56
C ALA A 11 -55.29 -3.72 19.57
N LEU A 12 -55.31 -4.01 18.26
CA LEU A 12 -55.43 -2.99 17.21
C LEU A 12 -56.81 -2.35 17.14
N LEU A 13 -57.87 -3.11 17.43
CA LEU A 13 -59.25 -2.62 17.40
C LEU A 13 -59.69 -1.96 18.71
N GLY A 14 -58.94 -2.18 19.80
CA GLY A 14 -59.26 -1.74 21.15
C GLY A 14 -60.15 -2.73 21.90
N THR A 15 -59.81 -2.95 23.18
CA THR A 15 -60.47 -3.96 24.04
C THR A 15 -61.92 -3.64 24.39
N GLU A 16 -62.37 -2.39 24.17
CA GLU A 16 -63.79 -2.01 24.25
C GLU A 16 -64.62 -2.52 23.07
N ARG A 17 -64.01 -2.56 21.86
CA ARG A 17 -64.69 -2.93 20.61
C ARG A 17 -64.58 -4.42 20.30
N ARG A 18 -63.50 -5.06 20.76
CA ARG A 18 -63.27 -6.49 20.60
C ARG A 18 -62.71 -7.07 21.89
N ASP A 19 -63.46 -7.99 22.49
CA ASP A 19 -62.97 -8.71 23.67
C ASP A 19 -61.72 -9.52 23.29
N PRO A 20 -60.61 -9.42 24.04
CA PRO A 20 -59.50 -10.33 23.85
C PRO A 20 -59.94 -11.79 24.05
N PRO A 21 -59.40 -12.74 23.27
CA PRO A 21 -59.67 -14.15 23.50
C PRO A 21 -59.22 -14.56 24.91
N ALA A 22 -59.83 -15.60 25.46
CA ALA A 22 -59.35 -16.19 26.72
C ALA A 22 -58.36 -17.32 26.44
N LEU A 23 -57.15 -17.20 26.98
CA LEU A 23 -56.15 -18.26 26.96
C LEU A 23 -56.22 -19.04 28.28
N ALA A 24 -56.70 -20.28 28.22
CA ALA A 24 -56.95 -21.13 29.41
C ALA A 24 -55.71 -21.37 30.30
N GLU A 25 -54.52 -21.22 29.72
CA GLU A 25 -53.24 -21.46 30.38
C GLU A 25 -52.60 -20.16 30.92
N ALA A 26 -53.26 -19.03 30.72
CA ALA A 26 -52.83 -17.76 31.30
C ALA A 26 -53.16 -17.78 32.80
N PRO A 27 -52.31 -17.21 33.66
CA PRO A 27 -52.64 -17.04 35.08
C PRO A 27 -54.00 -16.35 35.20
N GLY A 28 -54.91 -16.92 36.00
CA GLY A 28 -56.19 -16.27 36.29
C GLY A 28 -55.98 -14.91 36.97
N ASP A 29 -57.06 -14.11 37.05
CA ASP A 29 -57.14 -12.68 37.41
C ASP A 29 -56.46 -12.22 38.74
N GLY A 30 -55.70 -13.07 39.43
CA GLY A 30 -55.02 -12.79 40.69
C GLY A 30 -53.61 -12.20 40.59
N GLY A 31 -53.13 -11.81 39.39
CA GLY A 31 -51.72 -11.48 39.15
C GLY A 31 -51.35 -9.99 39.00
N GLY A 32 -52.17 -9.15 38.36
CA GLY A 32 -51.86 -7.72 38.19
C GLY A 32 -52.56 -7.07 37.00
N HIS A 33 -53.06 -5.85 37.20
CA HIS A 33 -54.01 -5.11 36.36
C HIS A 33 -55.42 -5.70 36.42
N GLY A 34 -56.17 -5.25 37.44
CA GLY A 34 -57.46 -5.81 37.87
C GLY A 34 -58.39 -6.14 36.72
N GLY A 35 -58.98 -7.35 36.78
CA GLY A 35 -59.66 -8.17 35.75
C GLY A 35 -60.49 -7.52 34.64
N ASP A 36 -60.01 -6.42 34.08
CA ASP A 36 -60.53 -5.73 32.93
C ASP A 36 -59.97 -6.34 31.64
N LYS A 37 -60.56 -5.96 30.52
CA LYS A 37 -60.21 -6.52 29.22
C LYS A 37 -58.78 -6.13 28.80
N ALA A 38 -58.26 -4.99 29.26
CA ALA A 38 -56.94 -4.51 28.88
C ALA A 38 -55.83 -5.25 29.62
N GLY A 39 -55.96 -5.46 30.93
CA GLY A 39 -55.04 -6.25 31.73
C GLY A 39 -54.91 -7.69 31.22
N ARG A 40 -56.05 -8.35 30.98
CA ARG A 40 -56.06 -9.72 30.42
C ARG A 40 -55.37 -9.82 29.07
N LEU A 41 -55.56 -8.83 28.19
CA LEU A 41 -54.88 -8.81 26.89
C LEU A 41 -53.35 -8.72 27.07
N LEU A 42 -52.86 -7.85 27.96
CA LEU A 42 -51.43 -7.64 28.19
C LEU A 42 -50.76 -8.87 28.82
N ASP A 43 -51.40 -9.49 29.81
CA ASP A 43 -50.88 -10.70 30.47
C ASP A 43 -50.77 -11.87 29.49
N GLN A 44 -51.82 -12.08 28.67
CA GLN A 44 -51.82 -13.12 27.65
C GLN A 44 -50.85 -12.81 26.51
N ALA A 45 -50.67 -11.54 26.13
CA ALA A 45 -49.66 -11.13 25.16
C ALA A 45 -48.23 -11.41 25.65
N ALA A 46 -47.93 -11.16 26.94
CA ALA A 46 -46.64 -11.48 27.52
C ALA A 46 -46.35 -12.99 27.47
N LEU A 47 -47.33 -13.83 27.83
CA LEU A 47 -47.20 -15.28 27.76
C LEU A 47 -47.00 -15.77 26.32
N LEU A 48 -47.81 -15.28 25.38
CA LEU A 48 -47.71 -15.64 23.97
C LEU A 48 -46.40 -15.18 23.34
N ALA A 49 -45.86 -14.02 23.75
CA ALA A 49 -44.57 -13.52 23.29
C ALA A 49 -43.41 -14.45 23.72
N VAL A 50 -43.42 -14.91 24.97
CA VAL A 50 -42.43 -15.90 25.45
C VAL A 50 -42.58 -17.22 24.70
N ARG A 51 -43.81 -17.71 24.49
CA ARG A 51 -44.07 -18.94 23.72
C ARG A 51 -43.60 -18.84 22.27
N ARG A 52 -43.82 -17.71 21.59
CA ARG A 52 -43.30 -17.53 20.23
C ARG A 52 -41.78 -17.50 20.17
N ARG A 53 -41.11 -17.01 21.22
CA ARG A 53 -39.65 -16.96 21.30
C ARG A 53 -39.03 -18.31 21.68
N ALA A 54 -39.68 -19.06 22.57
CA ALA A 54 -39.13 -20.29 23.16
C ALA A 54 -39.74 -21.60 22.63
N GLY A 55 -40.92 -21.56 22.00
CA GLY A 55 -41.68 -22.72 21.55
C GLY A 55 -41.54 -23.03 20.05
N GLN A 56 -40.59 -22.40 19.36
CA GLN A 56 -40.30 -22.72 17.96
C GLN A 56 -39.53 -24.03 17.89
N VAL A 57 -40.17 -25.08 17.40
CA VAL A 57 -39.48 -26.30 16.98
C VAL A 57 -38.99 -26.07 15.55
N PRO A 58 -37.68 -26.22 15.26
CA PRO A 58 -37.15 -26.01 13.92
C PRO A 58 -37.91 -26.86 12.90
N SER A 59 -38.52 -26.23 11.91
CA SER A 59 -39.22 -26.89 10.81
C SER A 59 -38.21 -27.29 9.73
N GLY A 60 -37.37 -28.27 10.03
CA GLY A 60 -36.39 -28.78 9.07
C GLY A 60 -35.55 -29.92 9.66
N PRO A 61 -34.89 -30.73 8.82
CA PRO A 61 -33.87 -31.65 9.29
C PRO A 61 -32.81 -30.88 10.09
N ALA A 62 -32.22 -31.54 11.09
CA ALA A 62 -31.12 -30.95 11.84
C ALA A 62 -30.04 -30.49 10.85
N PRO A 63 -29.53 -29.24 10.96
CA PRO A 63 -28.49 -28.78 10.07
C PRO A 63 -27.28 -29.69 10.17
N GLU A 64 -26.60 -29.92 9.03
CA GLU A 64 -25.32 -30.62 9.05
C GLU A 64 -24.36 -29.87 10.00
N PRO A 65 -23.71 -30.59 10.94
CA PRO A 65 -22.75 -29.97 11.84
C PRO A 65 -21.62 -29.33 11.05
N VAL A 66 -21.47 -28.02 11.16
CA VAL A 66 -20.31 -27.32 10.59
C VAL A 66 -19.08 -27.64 11.45
N ALA A 67 -17.96 -27.96 10.81
CA ALA A 67 -16.69 -28.17 11.50
C ALA A 67 -16.37 -26.97 12.40
N LEU A 68 -15.92 -27.23 13.64
CA LEU A 68 -15.60 -26.16 14.58
C LEU A 68 -14.46 -25.28 14.05
N ALA A 69 -14.55 -23.98 14.31
CA ALA A 69 -13.45 -23.07 14.03
C ALA A 69 -12.21 -23.51 14.82
N PRO A 70 -11.01 -23.54 14.19
CA PRO A 70 -9.77 -23.83 14.89
C PRO A 70 -9.55 -22.92 16.11
N VAL A 71 -8.79 -23.41 17.08
CA VAL A 71 -8.35 -22.60 18.23
C VAL A 71 -7.46 -21.46 17.73
N GLU A 72 -7.69 -20.27 18.28
CA GLU A 72 -6.92 -19.07 17.95
C GLU A 72 -5.57 -19.09 18.67
N ASP A 73 -4.51 -18.68 17.97
CA ASP A 73 -3.17 -18.55 18.57
C ASP A 73 -2.92 -17.15 19.15
N ALA A 74 -3.61 -16.14 18.60
CA ALA A 74 -3.48 -14.74 18.99
C ALA A 74 -4.58 -14.31 19.98
N PRO A 75 -4.25 -13.51 21.01
CA PRO A 75 -5.26 -12.88 21.85
C PRO A 75 -6.10 -11.87 21.05
N ALA A 76 -7.38 -11.74 21.42
CA ALA A 76 -8.23 -10.69 20.86
C ALA A 76 -7.77 -9.32 21.38
N VAL A 77 -8.01 -8.27 20.58
CA VAL A 77 -7.76 -6.89 20.99
C VAL A 77 -8.46 -6.53 22.32
N PRO A 78 -7.90 -5.59 23.10
CA PRO A 78 -8.50 -5.08 24.32
C PRO A 78 -9.92 -4.54 24.12
N ARG A 79 -10.72 -4.48 25.19
CA ARG A 79 -12.13 -4.06 25.12
C ARG A 79 -12.30 -2.64 24.54
N ALA A 80 -11.42 -1.72 24.88
CA ALA A 80 -11.45 -0.35 24.35
C ALA A 80 -11.24 -0.33 22.84
N ALA A 81 -10.19 -1.01 22.35
CA ALA A 81 -9.92 -1.17 20.92
C ALA A 81 -11.06 -1.91 20.19
N ALA A 82 -11.69 -2.92 20.80
CA ALA A 82 -12.86 -3.59 20.24
C ALA A 82 -14.06 -2.65 20.07
N VAL A 83 -14.31 -1.75 21.03
CA VAL A 83 -15.35 -0.72 20.93
C VAL A 83 -15.02 0.26 19.82
N ARG A 84 -13.76 0.67 19.70
CA ARG A 84 -13.26 1.56 18.64
C ARG A 84 -13.46 0.97 17.26
N LEU A 85 -13.10 -0.30 17.04
CA LEU A 85 -13.33 -0.99 15.77
C LEU A 85 -14.82 -0.96 15.37
N ARG A 86 -15.74 -1.19 16.31
CA ARG A 86 -17.18 -1.12 16.01
C ARG A 86 -17.63 0.28 15.59
N ARG A 87 -17.09 1.33 16.21
CA ARG A 87 -17.36 2.73 15.81
C ARG A 87 -16.84 3.01 14.40
N ILE A 88 -15.62 2.55 14.09
CA ILE A 88 -15.01 2.66 12.77
C ILE A 88 -15.86 1.94 11.72
N LEU A 89 -16.25 0.69 11.99
CA LEU A 89 -17.10 -0.08 11.09
C LEU A 89 -18.49 0.57 10.90
N GLY A 90 -19.02 1.21 11.95
CA GLY A 90 -20.24 2.02 11.93
C GLY A 90 -20.13 3.34 11.16
N GLY A 91 -18.96 3.67 10.60
CA GLY A 91 -18.75 4.81 9.70
C GLY A 91 -17.89 5.94 10.28
N GLU A 92 -17.58 5.90 11.58
CA GLU A 92 -16.78 6.95 12.20
C GLU A 92 -15.31 6.84 11.75
N GLN A 93 -14.84 7.83 10.97
CA GLN A 93 -13.46 7.88 10.49
C GLN A 93 -13.01 6.62 9.73
N ILE A 94 -13.91 5.99 8.95
CA ILE A 94 -13.66 4.68 8.32
C ILE A 94 -12.31 4.52 7.60
N ARG A 95 -11.79 5.60 7.01
CA ARG A 95 -10.50 5.63 6.31
C ARG A 95 -9.29 5.22 7.16
N VAL A 96 -9.41 5.22 8.50
CA VAL A 96 -8.35 4.76 9.43
C VAL A 96 -8.42 3.25 9.70
N LEU A 97 -9.42 2.54 9.18
CA LEU A 97 -9.56 1.09 9.36
C LEU A 97 -8.33 0.28 8.95
N PRO A 98 -7.66 0.52 7.80
CA PRO A 98 -6.45 -0.21 7.46
C PRO A 98 -5.34 -0.03 8.51
N GLU A 99 -5.12 1.22 8.97
CA GLU A 99 -4.13 1.53 10.01
C GLU A 99 -4.47 0.81 11.33
N TRP A 100 -5.74 0.79 11.72
CA TRP A 100 -6.18 0.11 12.94
C TRP A 100 -5.94 -1.41 12.87
N LEU A 101 -6.29 -2.04 11.74
CA LEU A 101 -6.09 -3.48 11.52
C LEU A 101 -4.61 -3.85 11.51
N ASP A 102 -3.80 -3.06 10.79
CA ASP A 102 -2.36 -3.26 10.70
C ASP A 102 -1.68 -3.06 12.06
N ALA A 103 -2.11 -2.07 12.83
CA ALA A 103 -1.60 -1.82 14.18
C ALA A 103 -1.96 -2.93 15.17
N ALA A 104 -3.14 -3.53 15.05
CA ALA A 104 -3.54 -4.70 15.84
C ALA A 104 -2.69 -5.93 15.45
N ALA A 105 -2.59 -6.23 14.16
CA ALA A 105 -1.82 -7.37 13.67
C ALA A 105 -0.32 -7.26 14.02
N ALA A 106 0.27 -6.06 13.92
CA ALA A 106 1.67 -5.83 14.30
C ALA A 106 1.95 -6.08 15.80
N ARG A 107 0.92 -6.00 16.65
CA ARG A 107 0.98 -6.35 18.08
C ARG A 107 0.67 -7.83 18.35
N GLY A 108 0.47 -8.63 17.30
CA GLY A 108 0.02 -10.02 17.43
C GLY A 108 -1.41 -10.14 17.97
N LEU A 109 -2.23 -9.11 17.81
CA LEU A 109 -3.63 -9.09 18.25
C LEU A 109 -4.57 -9.38 17.08
N ARG A 110 -5.68 -10.07 17.36
CA ARG A 110 -6.75 -10.31 16.38
C ARG A 110 -8.01 -9.52 16.68
N VAL A 111 -8.80 -9.29 15.64
CA VAL A 111 -10.11 -8.65 15.80
C VAL A 111 -11.08 -9.51 16.62
N PRO A 112 -12.08 -8.91 17.30
CA PRO A 112 -13.10 -9.67 18.00
C PRO A 112 -13.95 -10.48 17.02
N ALA A 113 -14.33 -11.70 17.40
CA ALA A 113 -15.06 -12.61 16.51
C ALA A 113 -16.38 -12.03 15.98
N GLN A 114 -17.08 -11.24 16.80
CA GLN A 114 -18.33 -10.57 16.42
C GLN A 114 -18.17 -9.51 15.33
N SER A 115 -16.95 -9.01 15.09
CA SER A 115 -16.68 -8.00 14.06
C SER A 115 -16.29 -8.61 12.72
N LEU A 116 -16.06 -9.94 12.66
CA LEU A 116 -15.61 -10.62 11.44
C LEU A 116 -16.59 -10.49 10.27
N PRO A 117 -17.91 -10.70 10.42
CA PRO A 117 -18.83 -10.61 9.27
C PRO A 117 -18.81 -9.24 8.59
N ASP A 118 -18.92 -8.16 9.37
CA ASP A 118 -18.90 -6.78 8.85
C ASP A 118 -17.56 -6.45 8.19
N LEU A 119 -16.46 -6.94 8.77
CA LEU A 119 -15.12 -6.74 8.23
C LEU A 119 -14.91 -7.49 6.92
N LEU A 120 -15.37 -8.75 6.86
CA LEU A 120 -15.25 -9.60 5.68
C LEU A 120 -16.09 -9.07 4.51
N GLU A 121 -17.30 -8.56 4.79
CA GLU A 121 -18.13 -7.91 3.78
C GLU A 121 -17.50 -6.61 3.25
N ARG A 122 -16.77 -5.88 4.12
CA ARG A 122 -15.96 -4.72 3.68
C ARG A 122 -14.90 -5.13 2.68
N GLY A 123 -14.12 -6.17 2.96
CA GLY A 123 -13.05 -6.64 2.07
C GLY A 123 -13.56 -7.27 0.77
N ARG A 124 -14.82 -7.71 0.73
CA ARG A 124 -15.51 -8.09 -0.52
C ARG A 124 -15.62 -6.87 -1.44
N SER A 125 -16.08 -5.76 -0.90
CA SER A 125 -16.32 -4.50 -1.63
C SER A 125 -15.04 -3.69 -1.90
N ASP A 126 -14.05 -3.76 -1.01
CA ASP A 126 -12.80 -3.02 -1.08
C ASP A 126 -11.59 -3.96 -1.09
N ARG A 127 -10.94 -4.06 -2.27
CA ARG A 127 -9.79 -4.95 -2.46
C ARG A 127 -8.54 -4.50 -1.69
N MET A 128 -8.41 -3.20 -1.41
CA MET A 128 -7.22 -2.67 -0.73
C MET A 128 -7.17 -3.09 0.74
N LEU A 129 -8.33 -3.31 1.36
CA LEU A 129 -8.43 -3.76 2.76
C LEU A 129 -8.06 -5.22 2.98
N ARG A 130 -8.06 -6.05 1.93
CA ARG A 130 -7.96 -7.51 2.06
C ARG A 130 -6.70 -7.98 2.78
N SER A 131 -5.55 -7.35 2.51
CA SER A 131 -4.29 -7.65 3.20
C SER A 131 -4.35 -7.33 4.69
N SER A 132 -4.86 -6.16 5.06
CA SER A 132 -5.02 -5.75 6.46
C SER A 132 -6.01 -6.66 7.20
N ILE A 133 -7.10 -7.05 6.53
CA ILE A 133 -8.09 -7.99 7.09
C ILE A 133 -7.46 -9.36 7.31
N ALA A 134 -6.76 -9.90 6.32
CA ALA A 134 -6.09 -11.20 6.41
C ALA A 134 -5.17 -11.27 7.64
N ARG A 135 -4.32 -10.26 7.82
CA ARG A 135 -3.38 -10.19 8.96
C ARG A 135 -4.04 -10.09 10.33
N ALA A 136 -5.25 -9.52 10.44
CA ALA A 136 -5.91 -9.26 11.72
C ALA A 136 -7.09 -10.19 12.04
N CYS A 137 -7.60 -10.97 11.07
CA CYS A 137 -8.85 -11.73 11.21
C CYS A 137 -8.72 -13.02 12.05
N GLY A 138 -7.51 -13.54 12.22
CA GLY A 138 -7.25 -14.81 12.90
C GLY A 138 -7.82 -16.02 12.18
N ARG A 139 -7.69 -17.20 12.79
CA ARG A 139 -8.09 -18.48 12.17
C ARG A 139 -9.59 -18.57 11.95
N ARG A 140 -10.40 -17.95 12.82
CA ARG A 140 -11.86 -17.91 12.66
C ARG A 140 -12.30 -17.08 11.45
N GLY A 141 -11.55 -16.04 11.08
CA GLY A 141 -11.80 -15.28 9.86
C GLY A 141 -11.66 -16.15 8.61
N VAL A 142 -10.56 -16.90 8.53
CA VAL A 142 -10.31 -17.88 7.45
C VAL A 142 -11.37 -18.98 7.45
N TRP A 143 -11.68 -19.53 8.62
CA TRP A 143 -12.73 -20.53 8.76
C TRP A 143 -14.09 -20.01 8.27
N LEU A 144 -14.49 -18.78 8.62
CA LEU A 144 -15.71 -18.15 8.11
C LEU A 144 -15.69 -17.99 6.59
N ALA A 145 -14.54 -17.61 6.02
CA ALA A 145 -14.38 -17.48 4.58
C ALA A 145 -14.50 -18.81 3.82
N LEU A 146 -14.17 -19.94 4.45
CA LEU A 146 -14.42 -21.27 3.88
C LEU A 146 -15.91 -21.65 3.86
N GLN A 147 -16.72 -21.06 4.74
CA GLN A 147 -18.17 -21.31 4.80
C GLN A 147 -18.98 -20.39 3.86
N ASN A 148 -18.37 -19.31 3.35
CA ASN A 148 -19.02 -18.34 2.48
C ASN A 148 -18.13 -17.95 1.30
N THR A 149 -18.53 -18.37 0.09
CA THR A 149 -17.78 -18.12 -1.16
C THR A 149 -17.55 -16.65 -1.46
N ASP A 150 -18.40 -15.74 -0.96
CA ASP A 150 -18.24 -14.29 -1.14
C ASP A 150 -16.99 -13.74 -0.44
N TRP A 151 -16.46 -14.48 0.55
CA TRP A 151 -15.28 -14.10 1.33
C TRP A 151 -14.03 -14.89 0.94
N ALA A 152 -14.08 -15.68 -0.14
CA ALA A 152 -12.98 -16.51 -0.61
C ALA A 152 -11.69 -15.72 -0.94
N TYR A 153 -11.75 -14.39 -1.05
CA TYR A 153 -10.56 -13.55 -1.20
C TYR A 153 -9.58 -13.67 -0.03
N LEU A 154 -10.07 -14.08 1.14
CA LEU A 154 -9.25 -14.32 2.34
C LEU A 154 -8.47 -15.64 2.23
N VAL A 155 -8.97 -16.57 1.40
CA VAL A 155 -8.36 -17.87 1.13
C VAL A 155 -7.38 -17.71 -0.03
N GLY A 156 -6.17 -17.26 0.29
CA GLY A 156 -5.08 -17.00 -0.66
C GLY A 156 -4.42 -15.62 -0.56
N SER A 157 -4.78 -14.79 0.42
CA SER A 157 -4.24 -13.44 0.62
C SER A 157 -2.92 -13.36 1.42
N GLY A 158 -2.12 -14.42 1.42
CA GLY A 158 -0.71 -14.35 1.85
C GLY A 158 -0.37 -14.97 3.21
N ASP A 159 -1.36 -15.42 3.98
CA ASP A 159 -1.15 -16.20 5.21
C ASP A 159 -2.04 -17.46 5.20
N ASP A 160 -2.11 -18.16 4.07
CA ASP A 160 -2.60 -19.54 4.03
C ASP A 160 -1.38 -20.47 4.17
N PRO A 161 -1.12 -21.10 5.33
CA PRO A 161 -0.11 -22.15 5.46
C PRO A 161 -0.48 -23.43 4.69
N GLY A 162 -1.61 -23.46 3.99
CA GLY A 162 -2.24 -24.66 3.42
C GLY A 162 -2.07 -24.86 1.92
N GLY A 163 -1.18 -24.12 1.26
CA GLY A 163 -0.87 -24.35 -0.16
C GLY A 163 0.40 -25.18 -0.37
N GLY A 164 0.32 -26.49 -0.18
CA GLY A 164 1.43 -27.40 -0.48
C GLY A 164 1.85 -27.40 -1.97
N PRO A 165 2.85 -28.21 -2.35
CA PRO A 165 3.33 -28.32 -3.74
C PRO A 165 2.23 -28.50 -4.81
N GLU A 166 1.09 -29.08 -4.43
CA GLU A 166 -0.10 -29.30 -5.27
C GLU A 166 -0.68 -28.00 -5.88
N VAL A 167 -0.47 -26.85 -5.22
CA VAL A 167 -0.89 -25.53 -5.72
C VAL A 167 -0.18 -25.17 -7.02
N TRP A 168 1.07 -25.60 -7.21
CA TRP A 168 1.80 -25.32 -8.43
C TRP A 168 1.18 -26.01 -9.65
N GLU A 169 0.67 -27.24 -9.46
CA GLU A 169 0.13 -28.06 -10.54
C GLU A 169 -1.31 -27.73 -10.90
N THR A 170 -2.14 -27.39 -9.91
CA THR A 170 -3.60 -27.27 -10.09
C THR A 170 -4.15 -25.88 -9.74
N GLY A 171 -3.32 -25.00 -9.19
CA GLY A 171 -3.72 -23.68 -8.74
C GLY A 171 -3.98 -22.70 -9.87
N THR A 172 -4.84 -21.70 -9.59
CA THR A 172 -4.99 -20.54 -10.47
C THR A 172 -3.69 -19.73 -10.52
N ARG A 173 -3.49 -18.92 -11.56
CA ARG A 173 -2.31 -18.04 -11.69
C ARG A 173 -1.99 -17.26 -10.41
N ASN A 174 -2.99 -16.68 -9.76
CA ASN A 174 -2.78 -15.87 -8.55
C ASN A 174 -2.30 -16.74 -7.38
N ARG A 175 -2.82 -17.96 -7.23
CA ARG A 175 -2.35 -18.91 -6.21
C ARG A 175 -0.92 -19.36 -6.49
N ARG A 176 -0.58 -19.63 -7.76
CA ARG A 176 0.77 -19.99 -8.20
C ARG A 176 1.77 -18.83 -7.99
N VAL A 177 1.38 -17.58 -8.27
CA VAL A 177 2.18 -16.38 -7.96
C VAL A 177 2.44 -16.28 -6.45
N ALA A 178 1.41 -16.42 -5.61
CA ALA A 178 1.59 -16.36 -4.16
C ALA A 178 2.54 -17.47 -3.64
N TYR A 179 2.37 -18.70 -4.15
CA TYR A 179 3.24 -19.83 -3.81
C TYR A 179 4.69 -19.59 -4.25
N LEU A 180 4.91 -19.13 -5.48
CA LEU A 180 6.25 -18.77 -5.96
C LEU A 180 6.86 -17.63 -5.16
N THR A 181 6.10 -16.58 -4.82
CA THR A 181 6.62 -15.48 -3.98
C THR A 181 7.09 -15.98 -2.62
N MET A 182 6.30 -16.86 -1.98
CA MET A 182 6.70 -17.50 -0.71
C MET A 182 7.99 -18.32 -0.88
N LEU A 183 8.06 -19.20 -1.89
CA LEU A 183 9.28 -19.95 -2.18
C LEU A 183 10.47 -19.04 -2.52
N ARG A 184 10.25 -17.90 -3.18
CA ARG A 184 11.33 -16.95 -3.47
C ARG A 184 11.93 -16.32 -2.22
N GLU A 185 11.17 -16.23 -1.13
CA GLU A 185 11.64 -15.71 0.15
C GLU A 185 12.32 -16.78 1.01
N THR A 186 11.94 -18.05 0.85
CA THR A 186 12.44 -19.17 1.70
C THR A 186 13.40 -20.13 0.97
N GLU A 187 13.09 -20.53 -0.26
CA GLU A 187 13.78 -21.53 -1.07
C GLU A 187 13.90 -21.05 -2.55
N PRO A 188 14.70 -19.99 -2.82
CA PRO A 188 14.71 -19.30 -4.12
C PRO A 188 15.16 -20.18 -5.29
N GLU A 189 16.07 -21.13 -5.04
CA GLU A 189 16.49 -22.16 -6.01
C GLU A 189 15.30 -23.04 -6.41
N ARG A 190 14.54 -23.54 -5.43
CA ARG A 190 13.37 -24.39 -5.68
C ARG A 190 12.30 -23.68 -6.50
N ALA A 191 12.04 -22.41 -6.23
CA ALA A 191 11.14 -21.59 -7.02
C ALA A 191 11.58 -21.48 -8.49
N ARG A 192 12.90 -21.30 -8.72
CA ARG A 192 13.48 -21.19 -10.06
C ARG A 192 13.34 -22.51 -10.82
N GLU A 193 13.69 -23.63 -10.19
CA GLU A 193 13.56 -24.97 -10.79
C GLU A 193 12.11 -25.28 -11.19
N LEU A 194 11.15 -25.00 -10.30
CA LEU A 194 9.73 -25.22 -10.55
C LEU A 194 9.25 -24.45 -11.78
N LEU A 195 9.64 -23.17 -11.88
CA LEU A 195 9.27 -22.34 -13.02
C LEU A 195 9.97 -22.80 -14.30
N GLN A 196 11.27 -23.12 -14.25
CA GLN A 196 12.01 -23.64 -15.41
C GLN A 196 11.36 -24.92 -15.96
N GLY A 197 10.89 -25.82 -15.08
CA GLY A 197 10.26 -27.08 -15.47
C GLY A 197 8.94 -26.93 -16.24
N THR A 198 8.19 -25.84 -16.02
CA THR A 198 6.92 -25.60 -16.74
C THR A 198 6.99 -24.47 -17.76
N TRP A 199 8.09 -23.72 -17.81
CA TRP A 199 8.25 -22.48 -18.58
C TRP A 199 7.71 -22.55 -20.01
N ALA A 200 8.09 -23.59 -20.76
CA ALA A 200 7.70 -23.76 -22.17
C ALA A 200 6.18 -23.96 -22.38
N LYS A 201 5.46 -24.40 -21.35
CA LYS A 201 4.01 -24.68 -21.38
C LYS A 201 3.17 -23.51 -20.87
N GLU A 202 3.77 -22.59 -20.13
CA GLU A 202 3.05 -21.45 -19.56
C GLU A 202 2.68 -20.43 -20.65
N PRO A 203 1.46 -19.85 -20.63
CA PRO A 203 1.10 -18.77 -21.52
C PRO A 203 1.87 -17.47 -21.16
N ALA A 204 2.07 -16.58 -22.14
CA ALA A 204 2.93 -15.39 -21.97
C ALA A 204 2.53 -14.46 -20.79
N PRO A 205 1.23 -14.19 -20.51
CA PRO A 205 0.84 -13.41 -19.34
C PRO A 205 1.22 -14.05 -18.01
N ASP A 206 1.23 -15.38 -17.95
CA ASP A 206 1.55 -16.14 -16.74
C ASP A 206 3.06 -16.18 -16.53
N ARG A 207 3.82 -16.38 -17.62
CA ARG A 207 5.29 -16.22 -17.60
C ARG A 207 5.72 -14.85 -17.08
N ALA A 208 5.06 -13.77 -17.52
CA ALA A 208 5.33 -12.44 -17.01
C ALA A 208 5.01 -12.32 -15.51
N ALA A 209 3.86 -12.84 -15.09
CA ALA A 209 3.47 -12.85 -13.67
C ALA A 209 4.44 -13.65 -12.79
N PHE A 210 4.97 -14.77 -13.29
CA PHE A 210 5.93 -15.62 -12.56
C PHE A 210 7.35 -15.04 -12.57
N VAL A 211 7.82 -14.45 -13.67
CA VAL A 211 9.11 -13.73 -13.67
C VAL A 211 9.09 -12.57 -12.68
N ALA A 212 7.96 -11.87 -12.54
CA ALA A 212 7.83 -10.78 -11.57
C ALA A 212 8.10 -11.22 -10.10
N THR A 213 7.89 -12.50 -9.74
CA THR A 213 8.16 -12.99 -8.38
C THR A 213 9.65 -13.02 -8.04
N PHE A 214 10.54 -13.04 -9.04
CA PHE A 214 12.00 -12.98 -8.83
C PHE A 214 12.46 -11.66 -8.21
N ALA A 215 11.59 -10.64 -8.14
CA ALA A 215 11.87 -9.43 -7.38
C ALA A 215 12.15 -9.73 -5.88
N HIS A 216 11.64 -10.86 -5.37
CA HIS A 216 11.92 -11.42 -4.05
C HIS A 216 13.09 -12.42 -4.15
N GLY A 217 14.05 -12.31 -3.23
CA GLY A 217 15.23 -13.20 -3.19
C GLY A 217 16.14 -13.13 -4.42
N LEU A 218 16.09 -12.05 -5.22
CA LEU A 218 16.89 -11.88 -6.44
C LEU A 218 18.39 -12.05 -6.15
N SER A 219 19.05 -12.90 -6.93
CA SER A 219 20.46 -13.26 -6.75
C SER A 219 21.14 -13.53 -8.09
N LEU A 220 22.49 -13.54 -8.12
CA LEU A 220 23.25 -13.85 -9.34
C LEU A 220 22.95 -15.24 -9.90
N ASP A 221 22.52 -16.18 -9.06
CA ASP A 221 22.13 -17.52 -9.51
C ASP A 221 20.90 -17.46 -10.46
N ASP A 222 20.08 -16.40 -10.38
CA ASP A 222 18.94 -16.19 -11.26
C ASP A 222 19.33 -15.70 -12.68
N GLU A 223 20.59 -15.30 -12.88
CA GLU A 223 21.05 -14.64 -14.10
C GLU A 223 20.82 -15.48 -15.35
N GLU A 224 21.20 -16.77 -15.34
CA GLU A 224 21.07 -17.63 -16.51
C GLU A 224 19.62 -17.74 -17.00
N PHE A 225 18.68 -17.88 -16.05
CA PHE A 225 17.25 -17.94 -16.36
C PHE A 225 16.73 -16.61 -16.92
N LEU A 226 17.11 -15.49 -16.31
CA LEU A 226 16.64 -14.16 -16.74
C LEU A 226 17.25 -13.75 -18.09
N GLU A 227 18.51 -14.11 -18.36
CA GLU A 227 19.15 -13.93 -19.67
C GLU A 227 18.42 -14.71 -20.77
N ALA A 228 18.03 -15.95 -20.50
CA ALA A 228 17.20 -16.72 -21.43
C ALA A 228 15.83 -16.05 -21.65
N ALA A 229 15.23 -15.47 -20.60
CA ALA A 229 13.96 -14.76 -20.68
C ALA A 229 14.01 -13.45 -21.50
N LEU A 230 15.18 -12.85 -21.72
CA LEU A 230 15.34 -11.74 -22.68
C LEU A 230 14.99 -12.15 -24.12
N GLY A 231 15.08 -13.45 -24.45
CA GLY A 231 14.70 -14.01 -25.75
C GLY A 231 13.21 -14.41 -25.86
N ASP A 232 12.40 -14.20 -24.82
CA ASP A 232 11.00 -14.63 -24.80
C ASP A 232 10.15 -13.89 -25.86
N ARG A 233 9.11 -14.54 -26.41
CA ARG A 233 8.20 -13.92 -27.39
C ARG A 233 7.32 -12.81 -26.78
N GLY A 234 6.98 -12.92 -25.50
CA GLY A 234 6.18 -11.95 -24.76
C GLY A 234 6.97 -10.70 -24.40
N LYS A 235 6.49 -9.53 -24.83
CA LYS A 235 7.14 -8.24 -24.54
C LYS A 235 7.30 -7.99 -23.05
N ASP A 236 6.26 -8.25 -22.26
CA ASP A 236 6.26 -8.00 -20.81
C ASP A 236 7.25 -8.93 -20.07
N VAL A 237 7.43 -10.16 -20.58
CA VAL A 237 8.44 -11.10 -20.06
C VAL A 237 9.84 -10.55 -20.26
N ARG A 238 10.18 -10.12 -21.49
CA ARG A 238 11.49 -9.53 -21.81
C ARG A 238 11.77 -8.27 -20.99
N GLN A 239 10.75 -7.41 -20.86
CA GLN A 239 10.86 -6.18 -20.07
C GLN A 239 11.19 -6.49 -18.61
N LEU A 240 10.39 -7.36 -17.96
CA LEU A 240 10.61 -7.76 -16.58
C LEU A 240 11.97 -8.42 -16.37
N ALA A 241 12.40 -9.29 -17.29
CA ALA A 241 13.72 -9.92 -17.24
C ALA A 241 14.85 -8.88 -17.28
N SER A 242 14.80 -7.92 -18.22
CA SER A 242 15.79 -6.85 -18.31
C SER A 242 15.81 -5.93 -17.08
N ASP A 243 14.64 -5.64 -16.50
CA ASP A 243 14.50 -4.79 -15.31
C ASP A 243 15.05 -5.50 -14.06
N LEU A 244 14.89 -6.82 -13.96
CA LEU A 244 15.47 -7.63 -12.88
C LEU A 244 16.99 -7.75 -13.04
N LEU A 245 17.49 -8.03 -14.26
CA LEU A 245 18.93 -8.07 -14.53
C LEU A 245 19.63 -6.74 -14.20
N ALA A 246 18.98 -5.60 -14.49
CA ALA A 246 19.49 -4.27 -14.15
C ALA A 246 19.65 -4.02 -12.64
N ARG A 247 19.01 -4.82 -11.79
CA ARG A 247 19.16 -4.77 -10.32
C ARG A 247 20.31 -5.60 -9.80
N MET A 248 21.00 -6.37 -10.66
CA MET A 248 22.10 -7.25 -10.31
C MET A 248 23.43 -6.71 -10.85
N PRO A 249 24.12 -5.81 -10.12
CA PRO A 249 25.31 -5.12 -10.64
C PRO A 249 26.48 -6.06 -10.97
N GLY A 250 26.56 -7.23 -10.33
CA GLY A 250 27.59 -8.24 -10.58
C GLY A 250 27.32 -9.18 -11.77
N SER A 251 26.21 -9.00 -12.49
CA SER A 251 25.83 -9.83 -13.64
C SER A 251 26.63 -9.48 -14.91
N ALA A 252 26.72 -10.41 -15.86
CA ALA A 252 27.18 -10.15 -17.21
C ALA A 252 26.33 -9.10 -17.93
N TYR A 253 25.01 -9.07 -17.69
CA TYR A 253 24.15 -7.96 -18.13
C TYR A 253 24.66 -6.61 -17.59
N GLY A 254 24.95 -6.54 -16.29
CA GLY A 254 25.53 -5.35 -15.64
C GLY A 254 26.84 -4.92 -16.28
N ALA A 255 27.73 -5.87 -16.59
CA ALA A 255 28.99 -5.60 -17.29
C ALA A 255 28.77 -5.03 -18.71
N ARG A 256 27.78 -5.53 -19.46
CA ARG A 256 27.42 -4.99 -20.79
C ARG A 256 26.85 -3.57 -20.69
N MET A 257 26.02 -3.28 -19.69
CA MET A 257 25.52 -1.92 -19.43
C MET A 257 26.66 -0.98 -19.05
N ALA A 258 27.56 -1.40 -18.15
CA ALA A 258 28.73 -0.62 -17.78
C ALA A 258 29.64 -0.29 -18.98
N ALA A 259 29.85 -1.24 -19.90
CA ALA A 259 30.62 -1.00 -21.12
C ALA A 259 29.98 0.08 -22.01
N ARG A 260 28.66 0.01 -22.24
CA ARG A 260 27.93 1.03 -23.00
C ARG A 260 27.96 2.40 -22.31
N ALA A 261 27.78 2.41 -20.99
CA ALA A 261 27.75 3.63 -20.22
C ALA A 261 29.11 4.35 -20.18
N ARG A 262 30.22 3.60 -20.15
CA ARG A 262 31.58 4.16 -20.28
C ARG A 262 31.89 4.71 -21.68
N ALA A 263 31.22 4.23 -22.72
CA ALA A 263 31.30 4.85 -24.04
C ALA A 263 30.54 6.19 -24.08
N CYS A 264 29.51 6.34 -23.22
CA CYS A 264 28.72 7.57 -23.15
C CYS A 264 29.29 8.63 -22.20
N LEU A 265 29.83 8.24 -21.06
CA LEU A 265 30.40 9.15 -20.07
C LEU A 265 31.89 8.87 -19.90
N THR A 266 32.71 9.89 -20.12
CA THR A 266 34.17 9.82 -19.98
C THR A 266 34.70 10.94 -19.08
N ALA A 267 35.79 10.67 -18.37
CA ALA A 267 36.50 11.69 -17.63
C ALA A 267 37.30 12.59 -18.59
N GLY A 268 37.08 13.89 -18.52
CA GLY A 268 37.91 14.89 -19.19
C GLY A 268 38.61 15.77 -18.16
N GLU A 269 39.77 16.30 -18.53
CA GLU A 269 40.50 17.28 -17.73
C GLU A 269 40.41 18.65 -18.40
N ARG A 270 40.13 19.69 -17.60
CA ARG A 270 40.15 21.08 -18.06
C ARG A 270 40.80 21.96 -17.00
N THR A 271 41.70 22.84 -17.43
CA THR A 271 42.26 23.86 -16.55
C THR A 271 41.32 25.06 -16.48
N VAL A 272 40.70 25.29 -15.33
CA VAL A 272 39.81 26.44 -15.08
C VAL A 272 40.45 27.32 -14.01
N ARG A 273 40.70 28.59 -14.34
CA ARG A 273 41.36 29.57 -13.44
C ARG A 273 42.69 29.05 -12.86
N GLY A 274 43.47 28.34 -13.67
CA GLY A 274 44.79 27.82 -13.28
C GLY A 274 44.77 26.57 -12.39
N ARG A 275 43.61 25.94 -12.17
CA ARG A 275 43.48 24.65 -11.49
C ARG A 275 42.98 23.59 -12.47
N GLU A 276 43.61 22.43 -12.45
CA GLU A 276 43.09 21.25 -13.16
C GLU A 276 41.82 20.78 -12.48
N GLN A 277 40.77 20.61 -13.27
CA GLN A 277 39.47 20.14 -12.81
C GLN A 277 38.98 19.02 -13.71
N THR A 278 38.52 17.94 -13.10
CA THR A 278 37.86 16.82 -13.78
C THR A 278 36.44 17.22 -14.16
N TRP A 279 36.03 16.90 -15.39
CA TRP A 279 34.71 17.19 -15.95
C TRP A 279 34.14 15.91 -16.56
N ILE A 280 32.82 15.73 -16.50
CA ILE A 280 32.12 14.63 -17.18
C ILE A 280 31.85 15.04 -18.63
N ARG A 281 32.50 14.37 -19.58
CA ARG A 281 32.15 14.49 -21.00
C ARG A 281 31.05 13.51 -21.34
N VAL A 282 29.97 14.01 -21.93
CA VAL A 282 28.79 13.24 -22.33
C VAL A 282 28.76 13.09 -23.85
N GLU A 283 28.70 11.86 -24.34
CA GLU A 283 28.40 11.52 -25.73
C GLU A 283 27.24 10.50 -25.76
N PRO A 284 25.99 10.94 -25.95
CA PRO A 284 24.86 10.02 -26.04
C PRO A 284 25.03 9.02 -27.20
N PRO A 285 24.38 7.84 -27.19
CA PRO A 285 24.48 6.88 -28.30
C PRO A 285 24.10 7.51 -29.65
N HIS A 286 24.84 7.22 -30.71
CA HIS A 286 24.56 7.72 -32.06
C HIS A 286 23.43 6.94 -32.77
N SER A 287 23.26 5.68 -32.40
CA SER A 287 22.29 4.73 -32.98
C SER A 287 21.72 3.83 -31.90
N HIS A 288 20.56 3.23 -32.19
CA HIS A 288 19.96 2.18 -31.38
C HIS A 288 20.16 0.83 -32.09
N ASP A 289 20.96 -0.05 -31.50
CA ASP A 289 21.29 -1.37 -32.04
C ASP A 289 20.40 -2.49 -31.44
N GLU A 290 20.47 -3.68 -32.04
CA GLU A 290 19.66 -4.83 -31.60
C GLU A 290 20.03 -5.30 -30.18
N ASP A 291 21.29 -5.14 -29.77
CA ASP A 291 21.73 -5.54 -28.44
C ASP A 291 21.19 -4.59 -27.36
N MET A 292 21.09 -3.28 -27.65
CA MET A 292 20.39 -2.30 -26.80
C MET A 292 18.91 -2.67 -26.66
N ALA A 293 18.26 -3.06 -27.77
CA ALA A 293 16.87 -3.51 -27.76
C ALA A 293 16.68 -4.77 -26.89
N ARG A 294 17.58 -5.75 -27.04
CA ARG A 294 17.60 -6.99 -26.25
C ARG A 294 17.78 -6.70 -24.77
N ASP A 295 18.69 -5.80 -24.41
CA ASP A 295 18.97 -5.42 -23.03
C ASP A 295 17.92 -4.44 -22.44
N GLY A 296 16.77 -4.28 -23.10
CA GLY A 296 15.63 -3.56 -22.56
C GLY A 296 15.71 -2.03 -22.68
N VAL A 297 16.62 -1.49 -23.50
CA VAL A 297 16.61 -0.07 -23.88
C VAL A 297 15.60 0.10 -25.02
N PRO A 298 14.44 0.75 -24.80
CA PRO A 298 13.42 0.89 -25.84
C PRO A 298 13.88 1.85 -26.95
N PHE A 299 13.49 1.57 -28.19
CA PHE A 299 13.74 2.47 -29.33
C PHE A 299 13.08 3.85 -29.13
N HIS A 300 11.89 3.86 -28.50
CA HIS A 300 11.19 5.06 -28.07
C HIS A 300 10.99 5.08 -26.55
N PRO A 301 11.98 5.55 -25.77
CA PRO A 301 11.82 5.70 -24.33
C PRO A 301 10.70 6.68 -23.96
N THR A 302 10.10 6.49 -22.79
CA THR A 302 9.08 7.40 -22.25
C THR A 302 9.63 8.82 -22.11
N GLY A 303 8.91 9.82 -22.62
CA GLY A 303 9.33 11.23 -22.63
C GLY A 303 10.09 11.67 -23.90
N SER A 304 10.37 10.74 -24.83
CA SER A 304 10.95 11.05 -26.16
C SER A 304 9.97 11.79 -27.08
N PHE A 305 8.68 11.68 -26.79
CA PHE A 305 7.60 12.47 -27.41
C PHE A 305 6.91 13.27 -26.31
N ALA A 306 6.41 14.47 -26.66
CA ALA A 306 5.84 15.49 -25.77
C ALA A 306 5.40 14.96 -24.38
N PRO A 307 6.06 15.37 -23.28
CA PRO A 307 5.75 14.94 -21.92
C PRO A 307 4.28 15.22 -21.56
N ARG A 308 3.64 14.31 -20.84
CA ARG A 308 2.28 14.49 -20.27
C ARG A 308 2.16 15.68 -19.29
N GLY A 309 3.26 16.36 -18.97
CA GLY A 309 3.35 17.46 -18.01
C GLY A 309 3.78 18.83 -18.58
N GLY A 310 3.83 19.00 -19.91
CA GLY A 310 4.08 20.31 -20.53
C GLY A 310 5.55 20.75 -20.64
N GLY A 311 6.51 19.85 -20.39
CA GLY A 311 7.93 20.10 -20.68
C GLY A 311 8.30 19.94 -22.16
N ALA A 312 9.51 20.35 -22.56
CA ALA A 312 10.03 20.03 -23.89
C ALA A 312 10.30 18.50 -24.03
N PRO A 313 10.08 17.89 -25.21
CA PRO A 313 10.47 16.50 -25.44
C PRO A 313 11.95 16.28 -25.15
N VAL A 314 12.28 15.17 -24.50
CA VAL A 314 13.67 14.75 -24.36
C VAL A 314 14.13 14.27 -25.74
N GLY A 315 15.26 14.78 -26.24
CA GLY A 315 15.82 14.30 -27.50
C GLY A 315 16.07 12.79 -27.44
N THR A 316 15.76 12.04 -28.50
CA THR A 316 15.81 10.57 -28.50
C THR A 316 17.14 10.01 -28.01
N ARG A 317 18.27 10.62 -28.39
CA ARG A 317 19.61 10.22 -27.94
C ARG A 317 19.82 10.42 -26.43
N ALA A 318 19.35 11.54 -25.88
CA ALA A 318 19.37 11.80 -24.44
C ALA A 318 18.45 10.82 -23.68
N ALA A 319 17.33 10.45 -24.27
CA ALA A 319 16.44 9.44 -23.69
C ALA A 319 17.09 8.04 -23.64
N TRP A 320 17.84 7.64 -24.69
CA TRP A 320 18.64 6.41 -24.66
C TRP A 320 19.76 6.48 -23.61
N LEU A 321 20.45 7.63 -23.50
CA LEU A 321 21.45 7.85 -22.45
C LEU A 321 20.84 7.60 -21.06
N ARG A 322 19.68 8.21 -20.75
CA ARG A 322 19.00 7.99 -19.47
C ARG A 322 18.72 6.52 -19.19
N GLU A 323 18.25 5.77 -20.18
CA GLU A 323 17.95 4.34 -20.03
C GLU A 323 19.21 3.50 -19.81
N ILE A 324 20.30 3.78 -20.53
CA ILE A 324 21.60 3.13 -20.32
C ILE A 324 22.09 3.40 -18.90
N LEU A 325 22.13 4.67 -18.48
CA LEU A 325 22.59 5.06 -17.16
C LEU A 325 21.73 4.46 -16.04
N ALA A 326 20.40 4.42 -16.22
CA ALA A 326 19.47 3.82 -15.26
C ALA A 326 19.68 2.30 -15.06
N ARG A 327 20.23 1.62 -16.07
CA ARG A 327 20.49 0.17 -16.06
C ARG A 327 21.95 -0.17 -15.73
N THR A 328 22.79 0.83 -15.49
CA THR A 328 24.23 0.66 -15.28
C THR A 328 24.56 0.45 -13.80
N PRO A 329 25.39 -0.55 -13.44
CA PRO A 329 25.92 -0.70 -12.07
C PRO A 329 26.56 0.60 -11.58
N LEU A 330 26.12 1.11 -10.43
CA LEU A 330 26.60 2.40 -9.91
C LEU A 330 28.09 2.39 -9.55
N SER A 331 28.66 1.21 -9.25
CA SER A 331 30.11 1.03 -9.05
C SER A 331 30.95 1.41 -10.26
N THR A 332 30.37 1.35 -11.46
CA THR A 332 31.02 1.77 -12.73
C THR A 332 31.57 3.19 -12.62
N TRP A 333 30.85 4.09 -11.96
CA TRP A 333 31.24 5.50 -11.86
C TRP A 333 32.31 5.73 -10.81
N THR A 334 32.21 5.07 -9.66
CA THR A 334 33.26 5.12 -8.63
C THR A 334 34.58 4.56 -9.13
N GLU A 335 34.53 3.51 -9.96
CA GLU A 335 35.70 2.93 -10.63
C GLU A 335 36.25 3.86 -11.72
N LEU A 336 35.38 4.43 -12.58
CA LEU A 336 35.80 5.29 -13.69
C LEU A 336 36.46 6.59 -13.22
N PHE A 337 35.90 7.23 -12.19
CA PHE A 337 36.38 8.52 -11.70
C PHE A 337 37.36 8.38 -10.53
N GLY A 338 37.39 7.24 -9.82
CA GLY A 338 38.22 7.07 -8.62
C GLY A 338 37.77 7.94 -7.44
N LEU A 339 36.51 8.35 -7.42
CA LEU A 339 35.94 9.30 -6.45
C LEU A 339 34.72 8.69 -5.74
N PRO A 340 34.38 9.17 -4.53
CA PRO A 340 33.13 8.79 -3.87
C PRO A 340 31.91 9.41 -4.56
N PRO A 341 30.70 8.84 -4.40
CA PRO A 341 29.48 9.30 -5.08
C PRO A 341 29.18 10.80 -4.93
N THR A 342 29.43 11.36 -3.74
CA THR A 342 29.20 12.80 -3.46
C THR A 342 30.09 13.71 -4.29
N GLU A 343 31.32 13.31 -4.56
CA GLU A 343 32.25 14.09 -5.38
C GLU A 343 31.91 13.92 -6.87
N ILE A 344 31.52 12.72 -7.29
CA ILE A 344 31.10 12.44 -8.67
C ILE A 344 29.87 13.26 -9.05
N VAL A 345 28.85 13.30 -8.20
CA VAL A 345 27.61 14.09 -8.45
C VAL A 345 27.89 15.59 -8.55
N CYS A 346 28.96 16.07 -7.90
CA CYS A 346 29.39 17.46 -7.95
C CYS A 346 30.37 17.75 -9.10
N LEU A 347 30.81 16.74 -9.86
CA LEU A 347 31.66 16.96 -11.02
C LEU A 347 30.89 17.81 -12.04
N PRO A 348 31.53 18.83 -12.63
CA PRO A 348 30.90 19.60 -13.65
C PRO A 348 30.52 18.72 -14.86
N VAL A 349 29.39 19.06 -15.47
CA VAL A 349 28.81 18.47 -16.69
C VAL A 349 28.20 19.61 -17.48
N SER A 350 28.09 19.50 -18.81
CA SER A 350 27.41 20.52 -19.62
C SER A 350 25.98 20.73 -19.12
N ASP A 351 25.53 22.00 -19.09
CA ASP A 351 24.19 22.37 -18.59
C ASP A 351 23.06 21.62 -19.31
N SER A 352 23.24 21.31 -20.60
CA SER A 352 22.29 20.53 -21.40
C SER A 352 22.16 19.07 -20.97
N ASP A 353 23.24 18.46 -20.50
CA ASP A 353 23.32 17.01 -20.30
C ASP A 353 23.25 16.60 -18.82
N GLY A 354 23.62 17.51 -17.91
CA GLY A 354 23.68 17.20 -16.47
C GLY A 354 22.38 16.67 -15.89
N ARG A 355 21.24 17.21 -16.37
CA ARG A 355 19.91 16.73 -16.00
C ARG A 355 19.71 15.26 -16.38
N ASP A 356 20.07 14.88 -17.62
CA ASP A 356 19.87 13.52 -18.13
C ASP A 356 20.75 12.52 -17.39
N VAL A 357 21.99 12.90 -17.09
CA VAL A 357 22.94 12.09 -16.33
C VAL A 357 22.40 11.81 -14.92
N HIS A 358 21.99 12.85 -14.20
CA HIS A 358 21.52 12.72 -12.82
C HIS A 358 20.19 11.96 -12.72
N ILE A 359 19.27 12.14 -13.68
CA ILE A 359 18.04 11.32 -13.76
C ILE A 359 18.38 9.85 -13.98
N GLY A 360 19.33 9.56 -14.87
CA GLY A 360 19.84 8.20 -15.09
C GLY A 360 20.38 7.58 -13.81
N TRP A 361 21.29 8.28 -13.12
CA TRP A 361 21.84 7.83 -11.84
C TRP A 361 20.79 7.69 -10.73
N ALA A 362 19.80 8.58 -10.66
CA ALA A 362 18.70 8.46 -9.70
C ALA A 362 17.89 7.18 -9.93
N ARG A 363 17.56 6.86 -11.18
CA ARG A 363 16.84 5.62 -11.52
C ARG A 363 17.68 4.37 -11.22
N ALA A 364 19.00 4.42 -11.47
CA ALA A 364 19.91 3.34 -11.09
C ALA A 364 19.97 3.16 -9.56
N ALA A 365 20.04 4.25 -8.79
CA ALA A 365 20.04 4.22 -7.33
C ALA A 365 18.74 3.65 -6.76
N LEU A 366 17.59 3.95 -7.37
CA LEU A 366 16.30 3.35 -7.03
C LEU A 366 16.29 1.83 -7.29
N GLY A 367 16.70 1.42 -8.49
CA GLY A 367 16.69 0.01 -8.88
C GLY A 367 17.64 -0.86 -8.07
N GLN A 368 18.87 -0.37 -7.86
CA GLN A 368 19.92 -1.06 -7.09
C GLN A 368 19.78 -0.84 -5.58
N ARG A 369 18.85 0.02 -5.13
CA ARG A 369 18.63 0.39 -3.72
C ARG A 369 19.90 0.93 -3.04
N ASP A 370 20.69 1.70 -3.80
CA ASP A 370 21.98 2.24 -3.33
C ASP A 370 21.79 3.52 -2.51
N THR A 371 22.02 3.41 -1.19
CA THR A 371 21.86 4.52 -0.25
C THR A 371 22.93 5.60 -0.39
N GLY A 372 24.15 5.24 -0.82
CA GLY A 372 25.26 6.18 -0.97
C GLY A 372 25.00 7.16 -2.11
N TRP A 373 24.57 6.64 -3.25
CA TRP A 373 24.19 7.42 -4.43
C TRP A 373 22.90 8.21 -4.22
N ALA A 374 21.89 7.64 -3.56
CA ALA A 374 20.68 8.38 -3.20
C ALA A 374 21.02 9.61 -2.34
N ARG A 375 21.89 9.45 -1.32
CA ARG A 375 22.35 10.56 -0.46
C ARG A 375 23.13 11.62 -1.24
N ALA A 376 24.01 11.20 -2.16
CA ALA A 376 24.77 12.12 -3.00
C ALA A 376 23.87 12.96 -3.93
N LEU A 377 22.93 12.31 -4.62
CA LEU A 377 22.00 12.96 -5.55
C LEU A 377 21.03 13.90 -4.84
N LEU A 378 20.56 13.56 -3.63
CA LEU A 378 19.71 14.46 -2.84
C LEU A 378 20.43 15.75 -2.39
N ARG A 379 21.76 15.71 -2.19
CA ARG A 379 22.55 16.86 -1.72
C ARG A 379 23.12 17.71 -2.85
N GLY A 380 23.64 17.08 -3.90
CA GLY A 380 24.39 17.75 -4.97
C GLY A 380 23.80 17.61 -6.37
N GLY A 381 22.71 16.84 -6.52
CA GLY A 381 22.13 16.56 -7.83
C GLY A 381 21.50 17.79 -8.47
N VAL A 382 21.93 18.12 -9.69
CA VAL A 382 21.28 19.07 -10.60
C VAL A 382 19.99 18.46 -11.19
N MET A 383 18.95 18.29 -10.35
CA MET A 383 17.60 17.83 -10.73
C MET A 383 16.52 18.83 -10.32
N VAL A 384 16.83 20.13 -10.42
CA VAL A 384 16.03 21.25 -9.89
C VAL A 384 14.59 21.29 -10.44
N ASP A 385 14.36 20.75 -11.64
CA ASP A 385 13.05 20.76 -12.31
C ASP A 385 12.31 19.42 -12.25
N GLU A 386 12.79 18.42 -11.49
CA GLU A 386 12.17 17.10 -11.33
C GLU A 386 12.09 16.69 -9.84
N PRO A 387 11.38 17.47 -9.00
CA PRO A 387 11.31 17.22 -7.57
C PRO A 387 10.67 15.86 -7.22
N GLU A 388 9.83 15.32 -8.11
CA GLU A 388 9.27 13.98 -8.02
C GLU A 388 10.34 12.88 -8.01
N ALA A 389 11.38 13.00 -8.85
CA ALA A 389 12.46 12.02 -8.91
C ALA A 389 13.32 12.05 -7.63
N LEU A 390 13.51 13.23 -7.03
CA LEU A 390 14.13 13.37 -5.72
C LEU A 390 13.27 12.74 -4.62
N ALA A 391 11.94 12.89 -4.70
CA ALA A 391 11.02 12.28 -3.75
C ALA A 391 11.08 10.75 -3.78
N ASP A 392 11.19 10.15 -4.97
CA ASP A 392 11.31 8.70 -5.12
C ASP A 392 12.59 8.16 -4.42
N LEU A 393 13.71 8.90 -4.47
CA LEU A 393 14.98 8.52 -3.83
C LEU A 393 14.87 8.39 -2.29
N LEU A 394 13.93 9.10 -1.67
CA LEU A 394 13.69 8.99 -0.22
C LEU A 394 13.31 7.56 0.18
N SER A 395 12.68 6.78 -0.71
CA SER A 395 12.30 5.38 -0.44
C SER A 395 13.49 4.43 -0.25
N VAL A 396 14.68 4.84 -0.70
CA VAL A 396 15.94 4.08 -0.57
C VAL A 396 16.60 4.37 0.78
N LEU A 397 16.40 5.56 1.35
CA LEU A 397 17.05 5.95 2.60
C LEU A 397 16.51 5.21 3.83
N PRO A 398 17.37 4.93 4.83
CA PRO A 398 16.94 4.48 6.15
C PRO A 398 15.96 5.47 6.80
N GLY A 399 15.02 4.98 7.62
CA GLY A 399 13.94 5.78 8.19
C GLY A 399 14.37 7.11 8.84
N PRO A 400 15.35 7.12 9.76
CA PRO A 400 15.77 8.36 10.42
C PRO A 400 16.35 9.42 9.47
N GLU A 401 17.10 9.01 8.45
CA GLU A 401 17.67 9.93 7.45
C GLU A 401 16.60 10.41 6.46
N ARG A 402 15.65 9.54 6.13
CA ARG A 402 14.55 9.81 5.21
C ARG A 402 13.71 10.99 5.67
N ASP A 403 13.31 11.02 6.94
CA ASP A 403 12.44 12.08 7.46
C ASP A 403 13.12 13.46 7.40
N ALA A 404 14.42 13.51 7.71
CA ALA A 404 15.20 14.75 7.61
C ALA A 404 15.35 15.20 6.15
N ALA A 405 15.73 14.29 5.25
CA ALA A 405 15.86 14.59 3.82
C ALA A 405 14.52 14.99 3.17
N ALA A 406 13.42 14.35 3.57
CA ALA A 406 12.08 14.70 3.13
C ALA A 406 11.67 16.09 3.59
N ALA A 407 11.98 16.45 4.85
CA ALA A 407 11.74 17.79 5.38
C ALA A 407 12.53 18.87 4.61
N ASP A 408 13.80 18.61 4.31
CA ASP A 408 14.64 19.51 3.49
C ASP A 408 14.07 19.67 2.07
N LEU A 409 13.66 18.57 1.44
CA LEU A 409 13.05 18.59 0.10
C LEU A 409 11.76 19.40 0.09
N ILE A 410 10.89 19.21 1.09
CA ILE A 410 9.61 19.94 1.24
C ILE A 410 9.87 21.44 1.38
N ARG A 411 10.78 21.84 2.28
CA ARG A 411 11.15 23.26 2.46
C ARG A 411 11.71 23.87 1.19
N TRP A 412 12.45 23.10 0.40
CA TRP A 412 13.00 23.57 -0.87
C TRP A 412 11.93 23.73 -1.97
N VAL A 413 10.94 22.84 -2.04
CA VAL A 413 9.79 22.96 -2.99
C VAL A 413 8.65 23.85 -2.47
N GLU A 414 8.73 24.31 -1.23
CA GLU A 414 7.70 25.18 -0.64
C GLU A 414 7.48 26.43 -1.51
N GLY A 415 6.23 26.79 -1.74
CA GLY A 415 5.84 27.88 -2.66
C GLY A 415 5.92 27.54 -4.16
N ARG A 416 6.56 26.42 -4.56
CA ARG A 416 6.67 26.00 -5.97
C ARG A 416 5.47 25.16 -6.43
N PRO A 417 5.10 25.19 -7.72
CA PRO A 417 4.17 24.23 -8.29
C PRO A 417 4.82 22.84 -8.29
N GLY A 418 4.47 21.97 -7.32
CA GLY A 418 5.05 20.63 -7.23
C GLY A 418 5.00 20.00 -5.83
N LEU A 419 4.86 20.80 -4.77
CA LEU A 419 4.85 20.32 -3.38
C LEU A 419 3.90 19.12 -3.15
N LEU A 420 2.66 19.19 -3.64
CA LEU A 420 1.69 18.10 -3.47
C LEU A 420 2.13 16.81 -4.18
N ARG A 421 2.70 16.92 -5.39
CA ARG A 421 3.20 15.76 -6.16
C ARG A 421 4.41 15.10 -5.53
N VAL A 422 5.25 15.89 -4.86
CA VAL A 422 6.36 15.39 -4.03
C VAL A 422 5.79 14.63 -2.84
N LEU A 423 4.91 15.25 -2.06
CA LEU A 423 4.33 14.64 -0.87
C LEU A 423 3.54 13.37 -1.17
N GLU A 424 2.86 13.28 -2.32
CA GLU A 424 2.21 12.06 -2.80
C GLU A 424 3.17 10.87 -2.88
N ARG A 425 4.44 11.10 -3.23
CA ARG A 425 5.51 10.10 -3.34
C ARG A 425 6.24 9.82 -2.03
N VAL A 426 6.22 10.74 -1.06
CA VAL A 426 6.89 10.53 0.23
C VAL A 426 6.12 9.46 1.04
N PRO A 427 6.76 8.32 1.34
CA PRO A 427 6.10 7.24 2.09
C PRO A 427 5.77 7.69 3.52
N GLY A 428 4.62 7.23 4.04
CA GLY A 428 4.27 7.38 5.45
C GLY A 428 4.89 6.29 6.33
N PRO A 429 4.77 6.41 7.67
CA PRO A 429 4.23 7.56 8.39
C PRO A 429 5.20 8.76 8.37
N TRP A 430 4.66 9.97 8.35
CA TRP A 430 5.40 11.23 8.45
C TRP A 430 5.58 11.59 9.92
N ALA A 431 6.79 11.42 10.44
CA ALA A 431 7.15 11.71 11.83
C ALA A 431 8.31 12.73 11.90
N GLY A 432 8.70 13.09 13.13
CA GLY A 432 9.92 13.87 13.38
C GLY A 432 10.01 15.18 12.58
N PRO A 433 11.16 15.45 11.91
CA PRO A 433 11.36 16.64 11.08
C PRO A 433 10.35 16.80 9.93
N LEU A 434 9.96 15.69 9.29
CA LEU A 434 9.00 15.70 8.18
C LEU A 434 7.62 16.16 8.65
N ALA A 435 7.16 15.62 9.79
CA ALA A 435 5.92 16.07 10.41
C ALA A 435 5.96 17.57 10.77
N ALA A 436 7.10 18.05 11.28
CA ALA A 436 7.27 19.46 11.62
C ALA A 436 7.17 20.35 10.37
N ALA A 437 7.87 20.02 9.28
CA ALA A 437 7.82 20.76 8.02
C ALA A 437 6.39 20.82 7.44
N VAL A 438 5.66 19.70 7.44
CA VAL A 438 4.26 19.68 6.97
C VAL A 438 3.35 20.57 7.83
N VAL A 439 3.53 20.56 9.16
CA VAL A 439 2.78 21.41 10.09
C VAL A 439 3.13 22.89 9.92
N GLU A 440 4.40 23.21 9.68
CA GLU A 440 4.86 24.58 9.38
C GLU A 440 4.21 25.09 8.09
N THR A 441 4.23 24.31 7.01
CA THR A 441 3.60 24.68 5.73
C THR A 441 2.08 24.86 5.87
N LEU A 442 1.39 23.98 6.61
CA LEU A 442 -0.04 24.13 6.90
C LEU A 442 -0.32 25.39 7.71
N SER A 443 0.47 25.66 8.75
CA SER A 443 0.34 26.84 9.60
C SER A 443 0.54 28.12 8.81
N ALA A 444 1.62 28.21 8.03
CA ALA A 444 1.93 29.38 7.20
C ALA A 444 0.85 29.66 6.16
N SER A 445 0.31 28.60 5.52
CA SER A 445 -0.79 28.74 4.55
C SER A 445 -2.11 29.18 5.20
N ALA A 446 -2.35 28.77 6.46
CA ALA A 446 -3.56 29.09 7.20
C ALA A 446 -3.59 30.52 7.75
N GLU A 447 -2.43 31.16 7.98
CA GLU A 447 -2.35 32.53 8.52
C GLU A 447 -2.82 33.61 7.53
N ARG A 448 -2.64 33.40 6.21
CA ARG A 448 -3.04 34.37 5.16
C ARG A 448 -3.58 33.66 3.91
N PRO A 449 -4.78 33.05 3.99
CA PRO A 449 -5.26 32.20 2.92
C PRO A 449 -5.63 33.02 1.67
N THR A 450 -4.89 32.81 0.58
CA THR A 450 -5.38 33.11 -0.77
C THR A 450 -6.23 31.95 -1.28
N ARG A 451 -6.98 32.14 -2.39
CA ARG A 451 -7.71 31.03 -3.05
C ARG A 451 -6.80 29.85 -3.41
N ARG A 452 -5.52 30.11 -3.71
CA ARG A 452 -4.52 29.07 -3.99
C ARG A 452 -4.16 28.30 -2.72
N ASP A 453 -4.05 29.00 -1.59
CA ASP A 453 -3.70 28.40 -0.30
C ASP A 453 -4.84 27.53 0.23
N GLU A 454 -6.11 27.92 0.03
CA GLU A 454 -7.27 27.09 0.39
C GLU A 454 -7.25 25.71 -0.32
N HIS A 455 -6.93 25.69 -1.62
CA HIS A 455 -6.77 24.44 -2.35
C HIS A 455 -5.59 23.62 -1.83
N LEU A 456 -4.44 24.26 -1.60
CA LEU A 456 -3.25 23.62 -1.06
C LEU A 456 -3.54 22.97 0.31
N ILE A 457 -4.14 23.72 1.24
CA ILE A 457 -4.51 23.24 2.58
C ILE A 457 -5.42 22.03 2.47
N THR A 458 -6.45 22.08 1.62
CA THR A 458 -7.39 20.97 1.46
C THR A 458 -6.70 19.69 0.97
N GLN A 459 -5.84 19.78 -0.04
CA GLN A 459 -5.12 18.61 -0.55
C GLN A 459 -4.05 18.12 0.43
N LEU A 460 -3.35 19.03 1.10
CA LEU A 460 -2.33 18.69 2.09
C LEU A 460 -2.95 18.01 3.31
N CYS A 461 -4.09 18.50 3.80
CA CYS A 461 -4.85 17.85 4.87
C CYS A 461 -5.30 16.44 4.47
N ARG A 462 -5.73 16.23 3.22
CA ARG A 462 -6.11 14.90 2.71
C ARG A 462 -4.94 13.91 2.72
N LEU A 463 -3.73 14.34 2.35
CA LEU A 463 -2.53 13.50 2.41
C LEU A 463 -2.09 13.26 3.86
N ALA A 464 -2.09 14.32 4.68
CA ALA A 464 -1.67 14.28 6.08
C ALA A 464 -2.60 13.42 6.95
N ASP A 465 -3.89 13.37 6.64
CA ASP A 465 -4.89 12.62 7.39
C ASP A 465 -4.52 11.14 7.61
N GLN A 466 -3.90 10.50 6.63
CA GLN A 466 -3.45 9.10 6.70
C GLN A 466 -1.96 8.94 7.03
N ARG A 467 -1.14 9.95 6.71
CA ARG A 467 0.33 9.84 6.77
C ARG A 467 0.95 10.55 7.95
N LEU A 468 0.40 11.68 8.39
CA LEU A 468 0.97 12.50 9.48
C LEU A 468 0.89 11.78 10.83
N ALA A 469 1.95 11.84 11.62
CA ALA A 469 1.97 11.25 12.95
C ALA A 469 0.87 11.86 13.85
N PRO A 470 0.09 11.05 14.59
CA PRO A 470 -0.99 11.54 15.45
C PRO A 470 -0.57 12.59 16.48
N ALA A 471 0.67 12.51 16.98
CA ALA A 471 1.25 13.49 17.91
C ALA A 471 1.30 14.93 17.37
N ALA A 472 1.20 15.13 16.04
CA ALA A 472 1.14 16.46 15.43
C ALA A 472 -0.16 17.22 15.75
N ALA A 473 -1.21 16.55 16.22
CA ALA A 473 -2.50 17.17 16.54
C ALA A 473 -2.37 18.36 17.53
N ALA A 474 -1.50 18.23 18.54
CA ALA A 474 -1.29 19.28 19.53
C ALA A 474 -0.68 20.55 18.92
N ARG A 475 0.23 20.40 17.94
CA ARG A 475 0.86 21.54 17.25
C ARG A 475 -0.12 22.25 16.33
N LEU A 476 -0.90 21.50 15.55
CA LEU A 476 -1.93 22.09 14.68
C LEU A 476 -3.03 22.78 15.47
N ALA A 477 -3.39 22.27 16.65
CA ALA A 477 -4.37 22.91 17.53
C ALA A 477 -3.93 24.31 18.02
N ALA A 478 -2.63 24.64 17.97
CA ALA A 478 -2.13 25.96 18.34
C ALA A 478 -2.57 27.07 17.35
N LEU A 479 -3.04 26.72 16.15
CA LEU A 479 -3.63 27.68 15.19
C LEU A 479 -4.93 28.32 15.70
N GLY A 480 -5.53 27.74 16.75
CA GLY A 480 -6.72 28.29 17.39
C GLY A 480 -8.00 28.10 16.57
N PRO A 481 -9.11 28.72 17.01
CA PRO A 481 -10.46 28.47 16.46
C PRO A 481 -10.68 29.07 15.07
N ALA A 482 -9.77 29.94 14.59
CA ALA A 482 -9.84 30.54 13.27
C ALA A 482 -9.22 29.65 12.16
N ALA A 483 -8.75 28.45 12.53
CA ALA A 483 -8.16 27.51 11.57
C ALA A 483 -9.18 27.09 10.49
N PRO A 484 -8.74 26.92 9.22
CA PRO A 484 -9.61 26.42 8.16
C PRO A 484 -10.26 25.08 8.53
N GLN A 485 -11.49 24.84 8.06
CA GLN A 485 -12.25 23.62 8.40
C GLN A 485 -11.47 22.33 8.12
N ALA A 486 -10.75 22.26 6.99
CA ALA A 486 -9.92 21.11 6.64
C ALA A 486 -8.82 20.81 7.68
N VAL A 487 -8.25 21.84 8.31
CA VAL A 487 -7.26 21.70 9.39
C VAL A 487 -7.93 21.22 10.68
N THR A 488 -9.12 21.75 11.00
CA THR A 488 -9.92 21.28 12.15
C THR A 488 -10.31 19.81 12.02
N ASP A 489 -10.75 19.39 10.83
CA ASP A 489 -11.09 17.99 10.53
C ASP A 489 -9.84 17.07 10.61
N LEU A 490 -8.69 17.56 10.14
CA LEU A 490 -7.41 16.87 10.29
C LEU A 490 -7.05 16.69 11.77
N ILE A 491 -7.15 17.74 12.60
CA ILE A 491 -6.88 17.66 14.04
C ILE A 491 -7.78 16.62 14.71
N ALA A 492 -9.07 16.63 14.42
CA ALA A 492 -10.02 15.65 14.94
C ALA A 492 -9.62 14.21 14.56
N THR A 493 -9.16 14.03 13.32
CA THR A 493 -8.72 12.72 12.84
C THR A 493 -7.42 12.27 13.50
N LEU A 494 -6.42 13.15 13.63
CA LEU A 494 -5.17 12.82 14.31
C LEU A 494 -5.40 12.47 15.78
N ARG A 495 -6.31 13.17 16.48
CA ARG A 495 -6.72 12.80 17.86
C ARG A 495 -7.38 11.43 17.91
N PHE A 496 -8.30 11.16 16.99
CA PHE A 496 -8.94 9.85 16.88
C PHE A 496 -7.91 8.73 16.63
N ARG A 497 -6.94 8.98 15.76
CA ARG A 497 -5.82 8.06 15.47
C ARG A 497 -4.93 7.83 16.69
N ASP A 498 -4.59 8.88 17.44
CA ASP A 498 -3.80 8.79 18.66
C ASP A 498 -4.50 7.96 19.75
N GLU A 499 -5.78 8.23 19.99
CA GLU A 499 -6.60 7.47 20.93
C GLU A 499 -6.68 5.98 20.56
N MET A 500 -6.99 5.66 19.30
CA MET A 500 -7.18 4.26 18.91
C MET A 500 -5.88 3.44 19.01
N LEU A 501 -4.71 4.06 18.78
CA LEU A 501 -3.42 3.38 18.92
C LEU A 501 -3.13 3.10 20.40
N LYS A 502 -3.40 4.06 21.30
CA LYS A 502 -3.25 3.87 22.75
C LYS A 502 -4.17 2.78 23.30
N GLU A 503 -5.38 2.64 22.74
CA GLU A 503 -6.33 1.60 23.16
C GLU A 503 -5.90 0.18 22.80
N LEU A 504 -4.98 0.01 21.84
CA LEU A 504 -4.38 -1.27 21.51
C LEU A 504 -3.26 -1.69 22.47
N ASP A 505 -2.70 -0.72 23.22
CA ASP A 505 -1.60 -0.92 24.17
C ASP A 505 -2.08 -1.14 25.62
N GLN A 506 -3.40 -1.09 25.85
CA GLN A 506 -4.05 -1.31 27.16
C GLN A 506 -4.31 -2.79 27.42
#